data_AF-A0A6G6YLB4-F1
#
_entry.id   AF-A0A6G6YLB4-F1
#
_cell.length_a   1.000
_cell.length_b   1.000
_cell.length_c   1.000
_cell.angle_alpha   90.00
_cell.angle_beta   90.00
_cell.angle_gamma   90.00
#
_symmetry.space_group_name_H-M   'P 1'
#
loop_
_entity.id
_entity.type
_entity.pdbx_description
1 polymer ?
#
loop_
_entity_poly.entity_id
_entity_poly.type
_entity_poly.pdbx_seq_one_letter_code
_entity_poly.pdbx_strand_id
1 'polypeptide(L)'
;MAGTSGIDADLSCAAGRRCDGYSMVIERSAASLQDGLSPIKQYQSSLVHDLDARALIALGEAREMPPGDERNEATHKAIILRNATEMHEWLCGRRGVPDV
;
A
#
# COMPACT_ATOMS: atom_id res chain seq x y z
N MET A 1 37.44 42.69 26.05
CA MET A 1 36.67 41.75 26.90
C MET A 1 35.47 41.28 26.10
N ALA A 2 35.33 39.96 25.93
CA ALA A 2 34.14 39.18 25.50
C ALA A 2 33.43 39.61 24.20
N GLY A 3 33.37 38.78 23.15
CA GLY A 3 32.48 37.60 23.04
C GLY A 3 31.20 38.05 22.32
N THR A 4 30.68 37.46 21.25
CA THR A 4 30.59 36.04 20.86
C THR A 4 30.28 35.94 19.36
N SER A 5 30.60 34.77 18.80
CA SER A 5 30.26 34.28 17.46
C SER A 5 28.74 34.25 17.23
N GLY A 6 28.29 34.78 16.10
CA GLY A 6 26.97 34.55 15.55
C GLY A 6 27.12 34.28 14.06
N ILE A 7 27.28 33.01 13.71
CA ILE A 7 27.33 32.50 12.34
C ILE A 7 26.14 33.00 11.52
N ASP A 8 26.44 33.63 10.39
CA ASP A 8 25.50 34.03 9.36
C ASP A 8 24.79 32.76 8.83
N ALA A 9 23.52 32.59 9.19
CA ALA A 9 22.70 31.53 8.62
C ALA A 9 22.26 31.98 7.23
N ASP A 10 23.08 31.59 6.25
CA ASP A 10 22.89 31.77 4.82
C ASP A 10 21.44 31.46 4.41
N LEU A 11 20.71 32.51 4.00
CA LEU A 11 19.42 32.43 3.34
C LEU A 11 19.63 31.78 1.96
N SER A 12 19.66 30.45 1.92
CA SER A 12 19.68 29.76 0.63
C SER A 12 18.28 29.67 0.04
N CYS A 13 18.02 30.70 -0.77
CA CYS A 13 17.09 30.83 -1.88
C CYS A 13 16.36 29.57 -2.35
N ALA A 14 15.03 29.68 -2.39
CA ALA A 14 14.23 28.98 -3.38
C ALA A 14 14.67 29.39 -4.79
N ALA A 15 15.29 28.47 -5.53
CA ALA A 15 15.38 28.52 -6.99
C ALA A 15 15.48 27.10 -7.54
N GLY A 16 14.50 26.72 -8.37
CA GLY A 16 14.29 25.36 -8.85
C GLY A 16 15.49 24.75 -9.60
N ARG A 17 15.58 23.42 -9.55
CA ARG A 17 16.33 22.65 -10.55
C ARG A 17 15.41 21.70 -11.29
N ARG A 18 15.61 21.73 -12.60
CA ARG A 18 14.91 21.04 -13.67
C ARG A 18 15.33 19.58 -13.76
N CYS A 19 14.35 18.76 -14.13
CA CYS A 19 14.35 17.53 -14.93
C CYS A 19 15.55 16.59 -14.86
N ASP A 20 15.31 15.36 -14.40
CA ASP A 20 15.83 14.17 -15.07
C ASP A 20 14.64 13.25 -15.37
N GLY A 21 14.13 13.37 -16.59
CA GLY A 21 13.14 12.47 -17.13
C GLY A 21 13.78 11.11 -17.36
N TYR A 22 13.53 10.16 -16.46
CA TYR A 22 13.73 8.75 -16.78
C TYR A 22 12.62 8.34 -17.76
N SER A 23 12.90 8.53 -19.05
CA SER A 23 12.16 7.89 -20.14
C SER A 23 12.42 6.39 -20.04
N MET A 24 11.62 5.68 -19.23
CA MET A 24 11.42 4.26 -19.47
C MET A 24 10.64 4.16 -20.78
N VAL A 25 11.38 4.00 -21.87
CA VAL A 25 10.87 3.54 -23.14
C VAL A 25 10.17 2.21 -22.82
N ILE A 26 8.84 2.24 -22.71
CA ILE A 26 8.03 1.02 -22.74
C ILE A 26 8.19 0.53 -24.17
N GLU A 27 9.25 -0.25 -24.39
CA GLU A 27 9.40 -1.03 -25.60
C GLU A 27 8.13 -1.88 -25.68
N ARG A 28 7.27 -1.57 -26.65
CA ARG A 28 6.08 -2.37 -26.99
C ARG A 28 6.59 -3.71 -27.53
N SER A 29 7.09 -4.55 -26.63
CA SER A 29 7.27 -5.96 -26.90
C SER A 29 5.87 -6.50 -27.18
N ALA A 30 5.66 -6.81 -28.46
CA ALA A 30 4.46 -7.40 -28.97
C ALA A 30 4.07 -8.57 -28.07
N ALA A 31 2.80 -8.55 -27.67
CA ALA A 31 2.04 -9.62 -27.04
C ALA A 31 2.76 -10.99 -27.07
N SER A 32 3.49 -11.30 -25.99
CA SER A 32 3.59 -12.69 -25.59
C SER A 32 2.29 -12.99 -24.85
N LEU A 33 1.43 -13.70 -25.56
CA LEU A 33 0.18 -14.30 -25.14
C LEU A 33 0.41 -15.13 -23.87
N GLN A 34 0.41 -14.49 -22.71
CA GLN A 34 0.26 -15.15 -21.42
C GLN A 34 -0.90 -14.48 -20.71
N ASP A 35 -2.09 -15.04 -20.95
CA ASP A 35 -3.22 -15.29 -20.03
C ASP A 35 -3.49 -14.36 -18.82
N GLY A 36 -2.99 -13.12 -18.86
CA GLY A 36 -2.63 -12.40 -17.65
C GLY A 36 -3.40 -11.10 -17.51
N LEU A 37 -4.11 -10.98 -16.39
CA LEU A 37 -4.81 -9.77 -15.98
C LEU A 37 -3.94 -8.50 -16.14
N SER A 38 -4.57 -7.36 -16.43
CA SER A 38 -3.88 -6.06 -16.52
C SER A 38 -3.03 -5.77 -15.26
N PRO A 39 -1.91 -5.03 -15.33
CA PRO A 39 -1.04 -4.77 -14.17
C PRO A 39 -1.77 -4.26 -12.91
N ILE A 40 -2.80 -3.42 -13.10
CA ILE A 40 -3.67 -2.92 -12.02
C ILE A 40 -4.43 -4.07 -11.34
N LYS A 41 -4.96 -5.00 -12.12
CA LYS A 41 -5.69 -6.17 -11.61
C LYS A 41 -4.75 -7.16 -10.91
N GLN A 42 -3.51 -7.31 -11.39
CA GLN A 42 -2.49 -8.13 -10.73
C GLN A 42 -2.12 -7.56 -9.35
N TYR A 43 -1.88 -6.24 -9.28
CA TYR A 43 -1.61 -5.56 -8.01
C TYR A 43 -2.79 -5.70 -7.03
N GLN A 44 -4.02 -5.50 -7.51
CA GLN A 44 -5.24 -5.69 -6.73
C GLN A 44 -5.39 -7.11 -6.20
N SER A 45 -5.12 -8.12 -7.02
CA SER A 45 -5.13 -9.53 -6.59
C SER A 45 -4.06 -9.80 -5.52
N SER A 46 -2.84 -9.27 -5.71
CA SER A 46 -1.76 -9.42 -4.74
C SER A 46 -2.09 -8.76 -3.40
N LEU A 47 -2.74 -7.59 -3.42
CA LEU A 47 -3.13 -6.88 -2.21
C LEU A 47 -4.18 -7.67 -1.42
N VAL A 48 -5.20 -8.21 -2.09
CA VAL A 48 -6.23 -9.06 -1.47
C VAL A 48 -5.59 -10.28 -0.80
N HIS A 49 -4.69 -10.97 -1.50
CA HIS A 49 -4.00 -12.13 -0.93
C HIS A 49 -3.13 -11.80 0.28
N ASP A 50 -2.45 -10.65 0.27
CA ASP A 50 -1.62 -10.20 1.41
C ASP A 50 -2.49 -9.83 2.62
N LEU A 51 -3.62 -9.14 2.41
CA LEU A 51 -4.56 -8.82 3.48
C LEU A 51 -5.15 -10.08 4.13
N ASP A 52 -5.59 -11.05 3.32
CA ASP A 52 -6.12 -12.32 3.80
C ASP A 52 -5.07 -13.15 4.54
N ALA A 53 -3.85 -13.24 4.01
CA ALA A 53 -2.75 -13.94 4.68
C ALA A 53 -2.47 -13.34 6.06
N ARG A 54 -2.42 -12.01 6.17
CA ARG A 54 -2.23 -11.32 7.46
C ARG A 54 -3.40 -11.52 8.41
N ALA A 55 -4.64 -11.57 7.91
CA ALA A 55 -5.81 -11.85 8.73
C ALA A 55 -5.73 -13.26 9.34
N LEU A 56 -5.33 -14.25 8.54
CA LEU A 56 -5.14 -15.63 9.00
C LEU A 56 -4.01 -15.74 10.02
N ILE A 57 -2.89 -15.06 9.81
CA ILE A 57 -1.78 -15.03 10.76
C ILE A 57 -2.24 -14.42 12.09
N ALA A 58 -2.87 -13.24 12.07
CA ALA A 58 -3.35 -12.57 13.29
C ALA A 58 -4.38 -13.42 14.06
N LEU A 59 -5.25 -14.14 13.35
CA LEU A 59 -6.19 -15.07 13.98
C LEU A 59 -5.48 -16.30 14.55
N GLY A 60 -4.43 -16.79 13.89
CA GLY A 60 -3.55 -17.84 14.40
C GLY A 60 -2.90 -17.41 15.70
N GLU A 61 -2.26 -16.25 15.72
CA GLU A 61 -1.65 -15.65 16.92
C GLU A 61 -2.68 -15.52 18.07
N ALA A 62 -3.87 -15.01 17.78
CA ALA A 62 -4.93 -14.86 18.79
C ALA A 62 -5.35 -16.21 19.43
N ARG A 63 -5.32 -17.32 18.67
CA ARG A 63 -5.68 -18.65 19.17
C ARG A 63 -4.65 -19.19 20.14
N GLU A 64 -3.37 -18.91 19.90
CA GLU A 64 -2.26 -19.34 20.76
C GLU A 64 -2.14 -18.50 22.05
N MET A 65 -2.60 -17.24 22.02
CA MET A 65 -2.62 -16.36 23.20
C MET A 65 -3.66 -16.82 24.24
N PRO A 66 -3.45 -16.66 25.55
CA PRO A 66 -4.51 -16.87 26.56
C PRO A 66 -5.63 -15.83 26.45
N PRO A 67 -6.80 -16.04 27.07
CA PRO A 67 -7.84 -15.03 27.16
C PRO A 67 -7.31 -13.73 27.80
N GLY A 68 -7.54 -12.60 27.14
CA GLY A 68 -7.09 -11.30 27.60
C GLY A 68 -7.14 -10.23 26.50
N ASP A 69 -6.71 -9.03 26.84
CA ASP A 69 -6.74 -7.87 25.94
C ASP A 69 -5.87 -8.10 24.70
N GLU A 70 -4.72 -8.76 24.84
CA GLU A 70 -3.82 -9.11 23.74
C GLU A 70 -4.51 -10.01 22.71
N ARG A 71 -5.21 -11.06 23.16
CA ARG A 71 -6.02 -11.93 22.28
C ARG A 71 -7.13 -11.14 21.60
N ASN A 72 -7.78 -10.23 22.31
CA ASN A 72 -8.85 -9.39 21.76
C ASN A 72 -8.30 -8.45 20.68
N GLU A 73 -7.13 -7.85 20.90
CA GLU A 73 -6.46 -7.00 19.93
C GLU A 73 -6.06 -7.78 18.67
N ALA A 74 -5.45 -8.95 18.83
CA ALA A 74 -5.08 -9.81 17.70
C ALA A 74 -6.32 -10.25 16.89
N THR A 75 -7.40 -10.60 17.58
CA THR A 75 -8.70 -10.92 16.94
C THR A 75 -9.27 -9.71 16.20
N HIS A 76 -9.23 -8.52 16.81
CA HIS A 76 -9.71 -7.29 16.20
C HIS A 76 -8.92 -6.92 14.95
N LYS A 77 -7.58 -7.08 14.99
CA LYS A 77 -6.70 -6.90 13.84
C LYS A 77 -7.07 -7.85 12.70
N ALA A 78 -7.34 -9.12 12.99
CA ALA A 78 -7.79 -10.08 11.99
C ALA A 78 -9.11 -9.65 11.33
N ILE A 79 -10.07 -9.13 12.12
CA ILE A 79 -11.35 -8.61 11.62
C ILE A 79 -11.12 -7.41 10.70
N ILE A 80 -10.31 -6.43 11.11
CA ILE A 80 -10.01 -5.24 10.29
C ILE A 80 -9.43 -5.65 8.93
N LEU A 81 -8.48 -6.58 8.93
CA LEU A 81 -7.82 -7.03 7.70
C LEU A 81 -8.81 -7.72 6.76
N ARG A 82 -9.69 -8.57 7.29
CA ARG A 82 -10.75 -9.22 6.51
C ARG A 82 -11.76 -8.19 5.96
N ASN A 83 -12.14 -7.19 6.75
CA ASN A 83 -12.99 -6.09 6.28
C ASN A 83 -12.32 -5.30 5.15
N ALA A 84 -11.00 -5.11 5.22
CA ALA A 84 -10.24 -4.45 4.17
C ALA A 84 -10.27 -5.26 2.86
N THR A 85 -10.15 -6.59 2.93
CA THR A 85 -10.34 -7.47 1.76
C THR A 85 -11.75 -7.31 1.17
N GLU A 86 -12.80 -7.43 1.99
CA GLU A 86 -14.20 -7.34 1.55
C GLU A 86 -14.51 -5.96 0.90
N MET A 87 -14.02 -4.87 1.50
CA MET A 87 -14.16 -3.52 0.91
C MET A 87 -13.42 -3.40 -0.42
N HIS A 88 -12.23 -3.97 -0.52
CA HIS A 88 -11.46 -3.95 -1.75
C HIS A 88 -12.18 -4.71 -2.88
N GLU A 89 -12.74 -5.89 -2.59
CA GLU A 89 -13.57 -6.64 -3.52
C GLU A 89 -14.82 -5.85 -3.94
N TRP A 90 -15.51 -5.21 -3.00
CA TRP A 90 -16.70 -4.43 -3.31
C TRP A 90 -16.42 -3.23 -4.21
N LEU A 91 -15.35 -2.47 -3.90
CA LEU A 91 -14.96 -1.27 -4.64
C LEU A 91 -14.31 -1.59 -5.99
N CYS A 92 -13.56 -2.69 -6.09
CA CYS A 92 -12.80 -3.04 -7.29
C CYS A 92 -13.52 -4.06 -8.19
N GLY A 93 -14.45 -4.84 -7.63
CA GLY A 93 -15.26 -5.83 -8.33
C GLY A 93 -16.51 -5.27 -9.00
N ARG A 94 -17.09 -4.17 -8.48
CA ARG A 94 -18.21 -3.48 -9.15
C ARG A 94 -17.71 -2.55 -10.26
N ARG A 95 -17.36 -3.13 -11.40
CA ARG A 95 -17.41 -2.44 -12.70
C ARG A 95 -18.76 -2.76 -13.38
N GLY A 96 -19.85 -2.45 -12.69
CA GLY A 96 -21.21 -2.58 -13.21
C GLY A 96 -21.67 -1.21 -13.71
N VAL A 97 -21.74 -1.08 -15.03
CA VAL A 97 -22.36 0.03 -15.75
C VAL A 97 -23.73 0.33 -15.12
N PRO A 98 -24.11 1.59 -14.88
CA PRO A 98 -25.52 1.88 -14.60
C PRO A 98 -26.34 1.41 -15.80
N ASP A 99 -27.30 0.53 -15.55
CA ASP A 99 -28.33 0.19 -16.53
C ASP A 99 -29.22 1.42 -16.64
N VAL A 100 -29.06 2.18 -17.72
CA VAL A 100 -29.91 3.32 -18.13
C VAL A 100 -30.40 3.10 -19.54
#